data_AF-A0AAV4I5S1-F1
#
_entry.id   AF-A0AAV4I5S1-F1
#
_cell.length_a   1.000
_cell.length_b   1.000
_cell.length_c   1.000
_cell.angle_alpha   90.00
_cell.angle_beta   90.00
_cell.angle_gamma   90.00
#
_symmetry.space_group_name_H-M   'P 1'
#
loop_
_entity.id
_entity.type
_entity.pdbx_description
1 polymer ?
#
loop_
_entity_poly.entity_id
_entity_poly.type
_entity_poly.pdbx_seq_one_letter_code
_entity_poly.pdbx_strand_id
1 'polypeptide(L)'
;MTSGGGRFDFDDGGTYCGGWEDGKAHGNGVCTGPKGQGEYAGAWQYGFEVSGIYTWPSGNAYKGQWFQGKRHGLGSENKGRWVYRGEWTQGFKGRYGVRASTTSGARYEGTWTTGLQDGYGCESYADGGTVDNPSDHLPRGSAQSNIIPESFALLLPSVFEERGQRGETETTVMTEGGQIGESWRTEANGYVLL
;
A
#
# COMPACT_ATOMS: atom_id res chain seq x y z
N MET A 1 10.64 -28.07 14.28
CA MET A 1 9.54 -28.44 13.38
C MET A 1 9.66 -27.52 12.19
N THR A 2 10.00 -28.06 11.01
CA THR A 2 10.09 -27.27 9.79
C THR A 2 8.67 -26.83 9.41
N SER A 3 8.35 -25.55 9.55
CA SER A 3 7.19 -24.93 8.92
C SER A 3 7.33 -25.14 7.41
N GLY A 4 6.78 -26.25 6.93
CA GLY A 4 6.93 -26.70 5.56
C GLY A 4 6.19 -25.74 4.66
N GLY A 5 6.92 -24.80 4.05
CA GLY A 5 6.40 -24.05 2.92
C GLY A 5 5.94 -25.00 1.83
N GLY A 6 4.93 -24.59 1.05
CA GLY A 6 4.35 -25.41 0.00
C GLY A 6 3.90 -24.56 -1.18
N ARG A 7 3.88 -25.19 -2.35
CA ARG A 7 3.34 -24.62 -3.59
C ARG A 7 1.99 -25.24 -3.90
N PHE A 8 1.03 -24.42 -4.29
CA PHE A 8 -0.27 -24.84 -4.79
C PHE A 8 -0.52 -24.17 -6.14
N ASP A 9 -0.91 -24.95 -7.13
CA ASP A 9 -1.28 -24.49 -8.46
C ASP A 9 -2.81 -24.42 -8.55
N PHE A 10 -3.36 -23.25 -8.86
CA PHE A 10 -4.80 -23.05 -9.02
C PHE A 10 -5.23 -23.41 -10.46
N ASP A 11 -6.45 -23.91 -10.62
CA ASP A 11 -7.01 -24.29 -11.94
C ASP A 11 -7.13 -23.10 -12.91
N ASP A 12 -7.12 -21.87 -12.38
CA ASP A 12 -7.18 -20.63 -13.15
C ASP A 12 -5.81 -20.16 -13.68
N GLY A 13 -4.75 -20.94 -13.41
CA GLY A 13 -3.37 -20.69 -13.78
C GLY A 13 -2.60 -19.80 -12.79
N GLY A 14 -3.21 -19.41 -11.67
CA GLY A 14 -2.54 -18.81 -10.55
C GLY A 14 -1.71 -19.81 -9.75
N THR A 15 -0.89 -19.32 -8.81
CA THR A 15 -0.10 -20.16 -7.90
C THR A 15 -0.02 -19.51 -6.55
N TYR A 16 0.11 -20.30 -5.49
CA TYR A 16 0.50 -19.84 -4.16
C TYR A 16 1.77 -20.57 -3.72
N CYS A 17 2.75 -19.82 -3.21
CA CYS A 17 3.98 -20.34 -2.63
C CYS A 17 4.17 -19.70 -1.25
N GLY A 18 4.06 -20.48 -0.17
CA GLY A 18 4.17 -19.93 1.18
C GLY A 18 3.84 -20.91 2.29
N GLY A 19 3.60 -20.36 3.48
CA GLY A 19 3.23 -21.14 4.66
C GLY A 19 1.78 -21.63 4.63
N TRP A 20 1.54 -22.73 5.34
CA TRP A 20 0.23 -23.34 5.46
C TRP A 20 -0.09 -23.64 6.92
N GLU A 21 -1.33 -23.39 7.32
CA GLU A 21 -1.89 -23.80 8.61
C GLU A 21 -3.32 -24.30 8.38
N ASP A 22 -3.65 -25.48 8.90
CA ASP A 22 -4.97 -26.12 8.73
C ASP A 22 -5.47 -26.17 7.28
N GLY A 23 -4.55 -26.45 6.35
CA GLY A 23 -4.86 -26.53 4.92
C GLY A 23 -5.14 -25.19 4.25
N LYS A 24 -4.87 -24.07 4.92
CA LYS A 24 -5.06 -22.71 4.42
C LYS A 24 -3.73 -21.95 4.38
N ALA A 25 -3.61 -21.03 3.43
CA ALA A 25 -2.46 -20.11 3.38
C ALA A 25 -2.33 -19.34 4.71
N HIS A 26 -1.16 -19.38 5.33
CA HIS A 26 -0.89 -18.71 6.60
C HIS A 26 0.58 -18.30 6.70
N GLY A 27 0.86 -17.18 7.36
CA GLY A 27 2.21 -16.63 7.48
C GLY A 27 2.58 -15.85 6.22
N ASN A 28 3.83 -15.94 5.77
CA ASN A 28 4.27 -15.23 4.57
C ASN A 28 4.09 -16.10 3.32
N GLY A 29 3.70 -15.49 2.21
CA GLY A 29 3.58 -16.17 0.93
C GLY A 29 3.34 -15.25 -0.25
N VAL A 30 3.57 -15.79 -1.44
CA VAL A 30 3.37 -15.14 -2.72
C VAL A 30 2.23 -15.85 -3.46
N CYS A 31 1.26 -15.08 -3.96
CA CYS A 31 0.16 -15.57 -4.77
C CYS A 31 0.13 -14.86 -6.12
N THR A 32 0.14 -15.59 -7.23
CA THR A 32 -0.07 -15.03 -8.56
C THR A 32 -1.53 -15.17 -8.96
N GLY A 33 -2.11 -14.10 -9.50
CA GLY A 33 -3.49 -14.09 -9.98
C GLY A 33 -3.67 -14.92 -11.26
N PRO A 34 -4.93 -15.23 -11.63
CA PRO A 34 -5.27 -16.02 -12.80
C PRO A 34 -4.60 -15.49 -14.06
N LYS A 35 -3.98 -16.37 -14.85
CA LYS A 35 -3.36 -16.03 -16.15
C LYS A 35 -2.41 -14.81 -16.08
N GLY A 36 -1.68 -14.64 -14.97
CA GLY A 36 -0.72 -13.54 -14.80
C GLY A 36 -1.37 -12.17 -14.61
N GLN A 37 -2.57 -12.10 -13.99
CA GLN A 37 -3.27 -10.84 -13.71
C GLN A 37 -2.61 -9.94 -12.64
N GLY A 38 -1.51 -10.42 -12.04
CA GLY A 38 -0.74 -9.72 -11.02
C GLY A 38 -0.26 -10.69 -9.97
N GLU A 39 0.38 -10.15 -8.95
CA GLU A 39 0.97 -10.94 -7.88
C GLU A 39 0.82 -10.20 -6.56
N TYR A 40 0.44 -10.94 -5.52
CA TYR A 40 0.47 -10.52 -4.14
C TYR A 40 1.65 -11.17 -3.43
N ALA A 41 2.44 -10.39 -2.69
CA ALA A 41 3.44 -10.88 -1.76
C ALA A 41 3.20 -10.26 -0.38
N GLY A 42 3.06 -11.08 0.65
CA GLY A 42 2.87 -10.56 2.01
C GLY A 42 2.35 -11.59 3.00
N ALA A 43 1.74 -11.07 4.06
CA ALA A 43 1.16 -11.82 5.15
C ALA A 43 -0.23 -12.37 4.78
N TRP A 44 -0.46 -13.59 5.25
CA TRP A 44 -1.67 -14.39 5.09
C TRP A 44 -2.15 -14.87 6.45
N GLN A 45 -3.46 -14.90 6.64
CA GLN A 45 -4.09 -15.49 7.80
C GLN A 45 -5.30 -16.30 7.37
N TYR A 46 -5.21 -17.62 7.54
CA TYR A 46 -6.28 -18.58 7.23
C TYR A 46 -6.91 -18.38 5.85
N GLY A 47 -6.06 -18.19 4.83
CA GLY A 47 -6.47 -18.07 3.43
C GLY A 47 -6.75 -16.64 2.96
N PHE A 48 -6.59 -15.63 3.82
CA PHE A 48 -6.83 -14.23 3.47
C PHE A 48 -5.58 -13.38 3.58
N GLU A 49 -5.43 -12.43 2.68
CA GLU A 49 -4.41 -11.40 2.73
C GLU A 49 -4.65 -10.48 3.93
N VAL A 50 -3.57 -10.14 4.64
CA VAL A 50 -3.62 -9.23 5.81
C VAL A 50 -2.84 -7.95 5.52
N SER A 51 -1.60 -8.07 5.06
CA SER A 51 -0.74 -6.93 4.70
C SER A 51 0.31 -7.37 3.69
N GLY A 52 0.54 -6.56 2.67
CA GLY A 52 1.45 -6.95 1.59
C GLY A 52 1.46 -5.99 0.42
N ILE A 53 2.13 -6.42 -0.63
CA ILE A 53 2.26 -5.70 -1.89
C ILE A 53 1.52 -6.49 -2.97
N TYR A 54 0.63 -5.81 -3.68
CA TYR A 54 0.09 -6.32 -4.93
C TYR A 54 0.69 -5.55 -6.10
N THR A 55 1.29 -6.27 -7.04
CA THR A 55 1.90 -5.71 -8.25
C THR A 55 1.06 -6.11 -9.45
N TRP A 56 0.55 -5.12 -10.18
CA TRP A 56 -0.16 -5.33 -11.44
C TRP A 56 0.85 -5.55 -12.59
N PRO A 57 0.47 -6.25 -13.67
CA PRO A 57 1.34 -6.46 -14.84
C PRO A 57 1.85 -5.15 -15.47
N SER A 58 1.11 -4.06 -15.29
CA SER A 58 1.52 -2.70 -15.70
C SER A 58 2.72 -2.13 -14.93
N GLY A 59 3.17 -2.77 -13.85
CA GLY A 59 4.17 -2.24 -12.92
C GLY A 59 3.60 -1.32 -11.83
N ASN A 60 2.32 -0.93 -11.93
CA ASN A 60 1.62 -0.30 -10.82
C ASN A 60 1.63 -1.23 -9.60
N ALA A 61 1.59 -0.67 -8.40
CA ALA A 61 1.61 -1.46 -7.17
C ALA A 61 0.80 -0.83 -6.04
N TYR A 62 0.27 -1.66 -5.15
CA TYR A 62 -0.33 -1.26 -3.90
C TYR A 62 0.36 -1.98 -2.74
N LYS A 63 0.90 -1.21 -1.79
CA LYS A 63 1.47 -1.72 -0.54
C LYS A 63 0.58 -1.27 0.61
N GLY A 64 0.02 -2.19 1.39
CA GLY A 64 -0.83 -1.81 2.50
C GLY A 64 -1.57 -2.98 3.12
N GLN A 65 -2.62 -2.65 3.87
CA GLN A 65 -3.46 -3.63 4.53
C GLN A 65 -4.54 -4.16 3.57
N TRP A 66 -4.98 -5.38 3.84
CA TRP A 66 -5.96 -6.09 3.05
C TRP A 66 -7.05 -6.64 3.95
N PHE A 67 -8.27 -6.68 3.42
CA PHE A 67 -9.40 -7.28 4.10
C PHE A 67 -10.33 -7.88 3.05
N GLN A 68 -10.53 -9.20 3.11
CA GLN A 68 -11.39 -9.96 2.19
C GLN A 68 -11.06 -9.70 0.72
N GLY A 69 -9.78 -9.82 0.35
CA GLY A 69 -9.29 -9.63 -1.03
C GLY A 69 -9.33 -8.19 -1.53
N LYS A 70 -9.59 -7.20 -0.65
CA LYS A 70 -9.63 -5.78 -1.02
C LYS A 70 -8.64 -4.97 -0.21
N ARG A 71 -8.05 -3.97 -0.86
CA ARG A 71 -7.27 -2.91 -0.22
C ARG A 71 -8.08 -2.27 0.90
N HIS A 72 -7.49 -2.18 2.09
CA HIS A 72 -8.14 -1.69 3.30
C HIS A 72 -7.14 -0.97 4.21
N GLY A 73 -7.62 -0.24 5.21
CA GLY A 73 -6.78 0.42 6.20
C GLY A 73 -5.82 1.43 5.58
N LEU A 74 -4.56 1.42 6.01
CA LEU A 74 -3.50 2.26 5.46
C LEU A 74 -2.82 1.59 4.27
N GLY A 75 -2.54 2.39 3.24
CA GLY A 75 -1.79 1.90 2.10
C GLY A 75 -1.26 2.97 1.17
N SER A 76 -0.31 2.55 0.34
CA SER A 76 0.35 3.33 -0.70
C SER A 76 0.09 2.70 -2.06
N GLU A 77 -0.48 3.46 -3.00
CA GLU A 77 -0.66 3.05 -4.40
C GLU A 77 0.29 3.86 -5.29
N ASN A 78 1.17 3.16 -6.02
CA ASN A 78 1.87 3.73 -7.17
C ASN A 78 1.07 3.45 -8.43
N LYS A 79 0.73 4.51 -9.17
CA LYS A 79 0.05 4.43 -10.45
C LYS A 79 0.64 5.42 -11.44
N GLY A 80 1.51 4.91 -12.32
CA GLY A 80 2.29 5.74 -13.24
C GLY A 80 3.15 6.76 -12.50
N ARG A 81 2.95 8.06 -12.77
CA ARG A 81 3.71 9.18 -12.17
C ARG A 81 3.15 9.68 -10.83
N TRP A 82 2.24 8.93 -10.22
CA TRP A 82 1.51 9.33 -9.02
C TRP A 82 1.65 8.29 -7.93
N VAL A 83 1.87 8.77 -6.71
CA VAL A 83 1.81 7.98 -5.49
C VAL A 83 0.69 8.53 -4.63
N TYR A 84 -0.26 7.68 -4.24
CA TYR A 84 -1.24 7.98 -3.21
C TYR A 84 -0.86 7.28 -1.92
N ARG A 85 -0.89 7.97 -0.79
CA ARG A 85 -0.72 7.42 0.56
C ARG A 85 -1.89 7.85 1.41
N GLY A 86 -2.61 6.91 2.01
CA GLY A 86 -3.76 7.27 2.82
C GLY A 86 -4.63 6.08 3.17
N GLU A 87 -5.85 6.39 3.56
CA GLU A 87 -6.86 5.39 3.91
C GLU A 87 -7.36 4.67 2.67
N TRP A 88 -7.78 3.43 2.91
CA TRP A 88 -8.44 2.54 1.98
C TRP A 88 -9.59 1.85 2.67
N THR A 89 -10.75 1.85 2.03
CA THR A 89 -11.94 1.15 2.53
C THR A 89 -12.57 0.42 1.37
N GLN A 90 -12.67 -0.91 1.49
CA GLN A 90 -13.34 -1.76 0.49
C GLN A 90 -12.79 -1.55 -0.94
N GLY A 91 -11.48 -1.34 -1.08
CA GLY A 91 -10.82 -1.17 -2.38
C GLY A 91 -10.77 0.27 -2.90
N PHE A 92 -11.40 1.24 -2.23
CA PHE A 92 -11.41 2.65 -2.61
C PHE A 92 -10.56 3.49 -1.66
N LYS A 93 -10.04 4.63 -2.15
CA LYS A 93 -9.39 5.62 -1.29
C LYS A 93 -10.41 6.11 -0.24
N GLY A 94 -10.03 5.98 1.03
CA GLY A 94 -10.81 6.35 2.22
C GLY A 94 -10.74 7.84 2.50
N ARG A 95 -11.10 8.27 3.72
CA ARG A 95 -11.41 9.69 3.96
C ARG A 95 -10.21 10.60 3.81
N TYR A 96 -9.01 10.16 4.18
CA TYR A 96 -7.81 11.00 4.22
C TYR A 96 -6.68 10.42 3.38
N GLY A 97 -5.98 11.29 2.64
CA GLY A 97 -4.79 10.87 1.93
C GLY A 97 -4.07 11.96 1.17
N VAL A 98 -2.81 11.65 0.82
CA VAL A 98 -1.91 12.50 0.05
C VAL A 98 -1.66 11.85 -1.30
N ARG A 99 -1.88 12.58 -2.39
CA ARG A 99 -1.44 12.19 -3.74
C ARG A 99 -0.30 13.10 -4.17
N ALA A 100 0.86 12.54 -4.47
CA ALA A 100 2.04 13.28 -4.92
C ALA A 100 2.54 12.76 -6.26
N SER A 101 3.04 13.67 -7.11
CA SER A 101 3.71 13.31 -8.34
C SER A 101 5.12 12.84 -8.05
N THR A 102 5.58 11.77 -8.69
CA THR A 102 6.97 11.30 -8.59
C THR A 102 7.92 12.08 -9.50
N THR A 103 7.40 12.88 -10.41
CA THR A 103 8.17 13.59 -11.45
C THR A 103 8.08 15.11 -11.34
N SER A 104 7.33 15.63 -10.36
CA SER A 104 7.13 17.07 -10.16
C SER A 104 6.75 17.36 -8.71
N GLY A 105 6.78 18.64 -8.31
CA GLY A 105 6.30 19.08 -6.99
C GLY A 105 4.79 18.99 -6.81
N ALA A 106 4.04 18.55 -7.83
CA ALA A 106 2.58 18.51 -7.77
C ALA A 106 2.09 17.57 -6.67
N ARG A 107 1.24 18.06 -5.78
CA ARG A 107 0.76 17.36 -4.57
C ARG A 107 -0.67 17.75 -4.28
N TYR A 108 -1.46 16.82 -3.77
CA TYR A 108 -2.74 17.09 -3.15
C TYR A 108 -2.78 16.40 -1.80
N GLU A 109 -3.10 17.16 -0.76
CA GLU A 109 -3.31 16.68 0.59
C GLU A 109 -4.73 17.03 1.02
N GLY A 110 -5.56 16.02 1.26
CA GLY A 110 -6.98 16.29 1.45
C GLY A 110 -7.85 15.07 1.66
N THR A 111 -9.14 15.29 1.47
CA THR A 111 -10.16 14.27 1.68
C THR A 111 -10.55 13.55 0.40
N TRP A 112 -10.90 12.29 0.53
CA TRP A 112 -11.33 11.47 -0.58
C TRP A 112 -12.64 10.75 -0.25
N THR A 113 -13.52 10.66 -1.24
CA THR A 113 -14.78 9.93 -1.17
C THR A 113 -14.88 9.06 -2.41
N THR A 114 -15.11 7.76 -2.22
CA THR A 114 -15.26 6.75 -3.30
C THR A 114 -14.15 6.77 -4.35
N GLY A 115 -12.91 7.12 -3.95
CA GLY A 115 -11.75 7.18 -4.84
C GLY A 115 -11.54 8.51 -5.56
N LEU A 116 -12.43 9.49 -5.39
CA LEU A 116 -12.35 10.83 -5.97
C LEU A 116 -11.95 11.85 -4.89
N GLN A 117 -11.26 12.91 -5.31
CA GLN A 117 -11.01 14.07 -4.45
C GLN A 117 -12.35 14.73 -4.15
N ASP A 118 -12.74 14.80 -2.88
CA ASP A 118 -14.05 15.31 -2.46
C ASP A 118 -13.98 16.80 -2.09
N GLY A 119 -13.19 17.55 -2.86
CA GLY A 119 -13.10 19.01 -2.78
C GLY A 119 -12.19 19.57 -1.67
N TYR A 120 -12.01 18.91 -0.52
CA TYR A 120 -11.26 19.53 0.59
C TYR A 120 -9.78 19.16 0.58
N GLY A 121 -8.89 20.15 0.45
CA GLY A 121 -7.46 19.90 0.47
C GLY A 121 -6.61 21.09 0.05
N CYS A 122 -5.30 20.91 0.17
CA CYS A 122 -4.29 21.79 -0.39
C CYS A 122 -3.73 21.14 -1.65
N GLU A 123 -3.85 21.79 -2.80
CA GLU A 123 -3.21 21.39 -4.05
C GLU A 123 -1.99 22.27 -4.32
N SER A 124 -0.83 21.63 -4.51
CA SER A 124 0.38 22.26 -5.02
C SER A 124 0.59 21.84 -6.47
N TYR A 125 0.93 22.77 -7.35
CA TYR A 125 1.19 22.54 -8.76
C TYR A 125 2.69 22.42 -9.06
N ALA A 126 3.02 21.95 -10.27
CA ALA A 126 4.40 21.70 -10.68
C ALA A 126 5.26 22.98 -10.76
N ASP A 127 4.63 24.15 -10.90
CA ASP A 127 5.26 25.48 -10.88
C ASP A 127 5.44 26.06 -9.47
N GLY A 128 5.03 25.33 -8.44
CA GLY A 128 5.09 25.76 -7.04
C GLY A 128 3.88 26.58 -6.58
N GLY A 129 2.89 26.83 -7.44
CA GLY A 129 1.64 27.46 -7.02
C GLY A 129 0.85 26.57 -6.07
N THR A 130 0.16 27.16 -5.09
CA THR A 130 -0.68 26.44 -4.11
C THR A 130 -2.09 27.00 -4.09
N VAL A 131 -3.09 26.10 -4.07
CA VAL A 131 -4.50 26.46 -3.91
C VAL A 131 -5.07 25.68 -2.72
N ASP A 132 -5.61 26.43 -1.77
CA ASP A 132 -6.35 25.88 -0.64
C ASP A 132 -7.85 25.88 -0.98
N ASN A 133 -8.51 24.74 -0.78
CA ASN A 133 -9.95 24.63 -0.99
C ASN A 133 -10.68 24.41 0.36
N PRO A 134 -11.15 25.47 1.05
CA PRO A 134 -11.73 25.39 2.38
C PRO A 134 -13.19 24.87 2.37
N SER A 135 -13.61 24.22 3.47
CA SER A 135 -14.99 23.75 3.65
C SER A 135 -15.89 24.80 4.31
N ASP A 136 -17.16 24.88 3.88
CA ASP A 136 -18.21 25.69 4.54
C ASP A 136 -18.70 25.08 5.88
N HIS A 137 -18.13 23.95 6.32
CA HIS A 137 -18.57 23.20 7.51
C HIS A 137 -17.53 23.13 8.64
N LEU A 138 -16.40 23.85 8.54
CA LEU A 138 -15.50 24.09 9.67
C LEU A 138 -15.66 25.52 10.20
N PRO A 139 -15.69 25.73 11.53
CA PRO A 139 -15.77 27.07 12.09
C PRO A 139 -14.56 27.90 11.62
N ARG A 140 -14.82 29.12 11.15
CA ARG A 140 -13.78 30.08 10.73
C ARG A 140 -12.77 30.24 11.87
N GLY A 141 -11.55 29.70 11.70
CA GLY A 141 -10.47 29.87 12.68
C GLY A 141 -9.57 28.66 12.93
N SER A 142 -9.87 27.45 12.44
CA SER A 142 -8.89 26.36 12.48
C SER A 142 -7.83 26.58 11.41
N ALA A 143 -6.56 26.63 11.81
CA ALA A 143 -5.44 26.69 10.87
C ALA A 143 -5.59 25.60 9.80
N GLN A 144 -5.54 26.02 8.55
CA GLN A 144 -5.77 25.24 7.32
C GLN A 144 -4.74 24.11 7.11
N SER A 145 -3.84 23.88 8.07
CA SER A 145 -2.74 22.91 8.05
C SER A 145 -3.06 21.54 8.66
N ASN A 146 -4.31 21.27 9.06
CA ASN A 146 -4.66 20.07 9.85
C ASN A 146 -5.83 19.25 9.25
N ILE A 147 -5.90 19.17 7.91
CA ILE A 147 -6.94 18.40 7.20
C ILE A 147 -6.76 16.89 7.43
N ILE A 148 -5.51 16.44 7.53
CA ILE A 148 -5.16 15.08 7.94
C ILE A 148 -4.93 15.12 9.47
N PRO A 149 -5.64 14.30 10.27
CA PRO A 149 -5.38 14.20 11.70
C PRO A 149 -3.89 13.88 11.97
N GLU A 150 -3.25 14.53 12.94
CA GLU A 150 -1.81 14.28 13.22
C GLU A 150 -1.51 12.81 13.53
N SER A 151 -2.41 12.11 14.22
CA SER A 151 -2.32 10.67 14.46
C SER A 151 -2.20 9.85 13.16
N PHE A 152 -2.75 10.37 12.07
CA PHE A 152 -2.70 9.78 10.75
C PHE A 152 -1.43 10.22 9.98
N ALA A 153 -1.06 11.49 10.08
CA ALA A 153 0.13 12.05 9.45
C ALA A 153 1.42 11.34 9.91
N LEU A 154 1.48 10.89 11.17
CA LEU A 154 2.61 10.12 11.72
C LEU A 154 2.69 8.67 11.21
N LEU A 155 1.60 8.11 10.68
CA LEU A 155 1.54 6.74 10.16
C LEU A 155 1.96 6.66 8.67
N LEU A 156 1.84 7.75 7.93
CA LEU A 156 2.21 7.80 6.51
C LEU A 156 3.72 7.61 6.22
N PRO A 157 4.65 8.05 7.09
CA PRO A 157 6.09 7.78 6.93
C PRO A 157 6.52 6.47 7.60
N SER A 158 5.97 6.14 8.78
CA SER A 158 6.45 5.03 9.63
C SER A 158 6.07 3.63 9.14
N VAL A 159 5.00 3.50 8.33
CA VAL A 159 4.64 2.24 7.66
C VAL A 159 5.56 1.93 6.46
N PHE A 160 6.38 2.90 6.03
CA PHE A 160 7.07 2.85 4.74
C PHE A 160 8.49 3.43 4.84
N GLU A 161 9.37 2.78 5.61
CA GLU A 161 10.81 3.07 5.55
C GLU A 161 11.37 2.45 4.25
N GLU A 162 11.58 3.28 3.21
CA GLU A 162 12.48 2.93 2.11
C GLU A 162 13.91 3.16 2.61
N ARG A 163 14.63 2.08 2.95
CA ARG A 163 16.09 2.11 2.93
C ARG A 163 16.55 1.60 1.58
N GLY A 164 17.16 2.47 0.79
CA GLY A 164 17.78 2.09 -0.47
C GLY A 164 18.55 3.24 -1.09
N GLN A 165 19.88 3.23 -0.92
CA GLN A 165 20.77 3.96 -1.83
C GLN A 165 20.61 3.37 -3.24
N ARG A 166 20.49 4.27 -4.22
CA ARG A 166 20.61 4.08 -5.68
C ARG A 166 20.71 2.62 -6.17
N GLY A 167 19.57 2.04 -6.57
CA GLY A 167 19.53 0.89 -7.50
C GLY A 167 18.90 -0.40 -6.96
N GLU A 168 18.54 -0.48 -5.69
CA GLU A 168 18.00 -1.70 -5.07
C GLU A 168 16.80 -1.34 -4.18
N THR A 169 15.61 -1.88 -4.49
CA THR A 169 14.42 -1.73 -3.63
C THR A 169 14.35 -2.93 -2.68
N GLU A 170 14.83 -2.73 -1.46
CA GLU A 170 14.65 -3.67 -0.35
C GLU A 170 13.29 -3.38 0.32
N THR A 171 12.43 -4.39 0.44
CA THR A 171 11.14 -4.24 1.13
C THR A 171 11.16 -5.07 2.40
N THR A 172 11.31 -4.41 3.53
CA THR A 172 11.09 -5.02 4.84
C THR A 172 9.62 -4.87 5.24
N VAL A 173 8.97 -5.99 5.60
CA VAL A 173 7.64 -5.99 6.23
C VAL A 173 7.85 -6.02 7.73
N MET A 174 7.57 -4.91 8.41
CA MET A 174 7.62 -4.84 9.87
C MET A 174 6.31 -5.41 10.43
N THR A 175 6.39 -6.36 11.36
CA THR A 175 5.23 -6.86 12.11
C THR A 175 4.99 -6.01 13.37
N GLU A 176 3.76 -6.02 13.89
CA GLU A 176 3.45 -5.39 15.18
C GLU A 176 4.32 -5.99 16.29
N GLY A 177 5.12 -5.14 16.95
CA GLY A 177 6.06 -5.55 18.00
C GLY A 177 7.52 -5.14 17.77
N GLY A 178 7.84 -4.54 16.61
CA GLY A 178 9.19 -4.04 16.34
C GLY A 178 10.25 -5.13 16.15
N GLN A 179 9.84 -6.40 16.00
CA GLN A 179 10.72 -7.45 15.52
C GLN A 179 10.78 -7.37 13.98
N ILE A 180 12.00 -7.40 13.45
CA ILE A 180 12.25 -7.51 12.01
C ILE A 180 11.61 -8.81 11.49
N GLY A 181 10.56 -8.67 10.69
CA GLY A 181 10.06 -9.75 9.84
C GLY A 181 11.05 -10.01 8.71
N GLU A 182 11.02 -11.23 8.18
CA GLU A 182 11.81 -11.68 7.03
C GLU A 182 11.87 -10.61 5.94
N SER A 183 13.10 -10.28 5.52
CA SER A 183 13.34 -9.23 4.52
C SER A 183 13.40 -9.86 3.13
N TRP A 184 12.83 -9.19 2.14
CA TRP A 184 12.77 -9.70 0.77
C TRP A 184 13.37 -8.67 -0.18
N ARG A 185 14.18 -9.16 -1.12
CA ARG A 185 14.72 -8.38 -2.23
C ARG A 185 14.03 -8.79 -3.52
N THR A 186 13.60 -7.81 -4.30
CA THR A 186 13.12 -8.05 -5.67
C THR A 186 14.31 -8.09 -6.63
N GLU A 187 14.42 -9.16 -7.41
CA GLU A 187 15.39 -9.32 -8.48
C GLU A 187 14.68 -9.50 -9.84
N ALA A 188 15.43 -9.37 -10.94
CA ALA A 188 14.91 -9.47 -12.30
C ALA A 188 14.16 -10.79 -12.61
N ASN A 189 14.32 -11.82 -11.77
CA ASN A 189 13.75 -13.15 -11.94
C ASN A 189 12.89 -13.64 -10.74
N GLY A 190 12.50 -12.76 -9.81
CA GLY A 190 11.66 -13.12 -8.65
C GLY A 190 12.10 -12.49 -7.33
N TYR A 191 11.61 -13.00 -6.20
CA TYR A 191 11.97 -12.52 -4.86
C TYR A 191 12.97 -13.44 -4.20
N VAL A 192 13.99 -12.84 -3.57
CA VAL A 192 14.99 -13.54 -2.76
C VAL A 192 14.74 -13.22 -1.29
N LEU A 193 14.64 -14.26 -0.48
CA LEU A 193 14.62 -14.16 0.98
C LEU A 193 16.01 -13.75 1.47
N LEU A 194 16.09 -12.69 2.27
CA LEU A 194 17.30 -12.18 2.93
C LEU A 194 17.46 -12.79 4.33
#